data_AF-A0A953MYW5-F1
#
_entry.id   AF-A0A953MYW5-F1
#
_cell.length_a   1.000
_cell.length_b   1.000
_cell.length_c   1.000
_cell.angle_alpha   90.00
_cell.angle_beta   90.00
_cell.angle_gamma   90.00
#
_symmetry.space_group_name_H-M   'P 1'
#
loop_
_entity.id
_entity.type
_entity.pdbx_description
1 polymer ?
#
loop_
_entity_poly.entity_id
_entity_poly.type
_entity_poly.pdbx_seq_one_letter_code
_entity_poly.pdbx_strand_id
1 'polypeptide(L)' 'MTTDGNRAKEHSPLDALDRKDLALLLRLDHKLLLGRILQFNRGSKYHNHLDAIQLVVCITELRKLENGQSALIE' A
#
# COMPACT_ATOMS: atom_id res chain seq x y z
N MET A 1 -19.57 18.40 26.01
CA MET A 1 -19.41 16.94 25.91
C MET A 1 -18.91 16.60 24.51
N THR A 2 -17.68 16.12 24.44
CA THR A 2 -17.02 15.41 23.32
C THR A 2 -17.79 14.12 22.98
N THR A 3 -17.80 13.50 21.80
CA THR A 3 -17.01 13.56 20.54
C THR A 3 -17.82 12.81 19.46
N ASP A 4 -17.24 12.71 18.25
CA ASP A 4 -17.42 11.56 17.33
C ASP A 4 -18.65 11.56 16.42
N GLY A 5 -18.62 12.40 15.38
CA GLY A 5 -19.54 12.33 14.25
C GLY A 5 -18.89 12.18 12.88
N ASN A 6 -17.57 12.01 12.80
CA ASN A 6 -16.91 11.90 11.49
C ASN A 6 -15.69 10.98 11.55
N ARG A 7 -15.89 9.71 11.92
CA ARG A 7 -15.02 8.65 11.41
C ARG A 7 -15.26 8.57 9.91
N ALA A 8 -14.55 9.40 9.14
CA ALA A 8 -14.27 9.06 7.75
C ALA A 8 -13.82 7.61 7.78
N LYS A 9 -14.53 6.72 7.09
CA LYS A 9 -14.11 5.32 6.96
C LYS A 9 -12.64 5.37 6.56
N GLU A 10 -11.75 4.89 7.44
CA GLU A 10 -10.32 4.83 7.18
C GLU A 10 -10.14 3.81 6.05
N HIS A 11 -10.28 4.29 4.81
CA HIS A 11 -10.04 3.49 3.63
C HIS A 11 -8.52 3.28 3.58
N SER A 12 -8.11 2.01 3.63
CA SER A 12 -6.70 1.67 3.58
C SER A 12 -6.13 2.19 2.25
N PRO A 13 -4.92 2.76 2.20
CA PRO A 13 -4.27 3.11 0.94
C PRO A 13 -4.24 1.94 -0.05
N LEU A 14 -4.24 0.70 0.46
CA LEU A 14 -4.26 -0.53 -0.33
C LEU A 14 -5.60 -0.77 -1.05
N ASP A 15 -6.71 -0.23 -0.54
CA ASP A 15 -8.05 -0.36 -1.16
C ASP A 15 -8.14 0.41 -2.49
N ALA A 16 -7.21 1.36 -2.73
CA ALA A 16 -7.10 2.08 -3.99
C ALA A 16 -6.52 1.23 -5.13
N LEU A 17 -5.87 0.11 -4.81
CA LEU A 17 -5.26 -0.79 -5.78
C LEU A 17 -6.19 -1.96 -6.09
N ASP A 18 -6.15 -2.44 -7.33
CA ASP A 18 -6.78 -3.72 -7.61
C ASP A 18 -5.88 -4.88 -7.12
N ARG A 19 -6.46 -6.07 -7.03
CA ARG A 19 -5.75 -7.24 -6.49
C ARG A 19 -4.50 -7.63 -7.31
N LYS A 20 -4.52 -7.42 -8.63
CA LYS A 20 -3.40 -7.79 -9.51
C LYS A 20 -2.22 -6.85 -9.31
N ASP A 21 -2.50 -5.56 -9.24
CA ASP A 21 -1.51 -4.51 -9.04
C ASP A 21 -0.96 -4.53 -7.63
N LEU A 22 -1.79 -4.77 -6.62
CA LEU A 22 -1.34 -5.01 -5.26
C LEU A 22 -0.39 -6.21 -5.17
N ALA A 23 -0.75 -7.34 -5.80
CA ALA A 23 0.11 -8.53 -5.83
C ALA A 23 1.45 -8.27 -6.54
N LEU A 24 1.46 -7.50 -7.64
CA LEU A 24 2.69 -7.08 -8.30
C LEU A 24 3.55 -6.23 -7.36
N LEU A 25 2.94 -5.22 -6.73
CA LEU A 25 3.65 -4.33 -5.84
C LEU A 25 4.17 -5.04 -4.61
N LEU A 26 3.50 -6.06 -4.08
CA LEU A 26 3.99 -6.88 -2.95
C LEU A 26 5.21 -7.75 -3.31
N ARG A 27 5.39 -8.12 -4.58
CA ARG A 27 6.52 -8.95 -5.05
C ARG A 27 7.73 -8.14 -5.53
N LEU A 28 7.57 -6.83 -5.71
CA LEU A 28 8.60 -5.98 -6.30
C LEU A 28 9.80 -5.78 -5.36
N ASP A 29 11.00 -5.55 -5.88
CA ASP A 29 12.13 -5.11 -5.03
C ASP A 29 11.79 -3.76 -4.35
N HIS A 30 12.19 -3.60 -3.07
CA HIS A 30 11.95 -2.38 -2.29
C HIS A 30 12.51 -1.12 -2.95
N LYS A 31 13.64 -1.24 -3.68
CA LYS A 31 14.27 -0.13 -4.42
C LYS A 31 13.44 0.35 -5.61
N LEU A 32 12.58 -0.53 -6.14
CA LEU A 32 11.77 -0.24 -7.33
C LEU A 32 10.32 0.17 -6.97
N LEU A 33 9.92 -0.01 -5.70
CA LEU A 33 8.52 0.09 -5.28
C LEU A 33 7.93 1.49 -5.52
N LEU A 34 8.60 2.53 -5.03
CA LEU A 34 8.16 3.92 -5.22
C LEU A 34 8.06 4.28 -6.70
N GLY A 35 9.07 3.91 -7.50
CA GLY A 35 9.08 4.18 -8.93
C GLY A 35 7.90 3.52 -9.64
N ARG A 36 7.56 2.28 -9.29
CA ARG A 36 6.41 1.57 -9.88
C ARG A 36 5.07 2.21 -9.48
N ILE A 37 4.92 2.62 -8.22
CA ILE A 37 3.69 3.29 -7.76
C ILE A 37 3.51 4.64 -8.47
N LEU A 38 4.59 5.40 -8.65
CA LEU A 38 4.54 6.65 -9.43
C LEU A 38 4.17 6.41 -10.90
N GLN A 39 4.63 5.32 -11.51
CA GLN A 39 4.22 4.93 -12.86
C GLN A 39 2.72 4.61 -12.92
N PHE A 40 2.19 3.88 -11.93
CA PHE A 40 0.75 3.63 -11.82
C PHE A 40 -0.05 4.93 -11.66
N ASN A 41 0.42 5.83 -10.81
CA ASN A 41 -0.24 7.12 -10.57
C ASN A 41 -0.22 8.05 -11.79
N ARG A 42 0.69 7.85 -12.74
CA ARG A 42 0.71 8.55 -14.04
C ARG A 42 -0.13 7.85 -15.11
N GLY A 43 -0.40 6.56 -14.95
CA GLY A 43 -1.21 5.78 -15.86
C GLY A 43 -2.70 6.17 -15.79
N SER A 44 -3.43 5.94 -16.89
CA SER A 44 -4.86 6.28 -16.98
C SER A 44 -5.73 5.60 -15.93
N LYS A 45 -5.32 4.41 -15.45
CA LYS A 45 -6.05 3.62 -14.46
C LYS A 45 -6.11 4.27 -13.08
N TYR A 46 -5.05 4.96 -12.66
CA TYR A 46 -4.92 5.52 -11.31
C TYR A 46 -4.47 6.98 -11.35
N HIS A 47 -4.79 7.70 -12.42
CA HIS A 47 -4.23 9.02 -12.70
C HIS A 47 -4.42 10.00 -11.53
N ASN A 48 -3.33 10.31 -10.81
CA ASN A 48 -3.30 11.16 -9.60
C ASN A 48 -4.23 10.72 -8.46
N HIS A 49 -4.61 9.44 -8.41
CA HIS A 49 -5.49 8.89 -7.38
C HIS A 49 -4.75 8.12 -6.28
N LEU A 50 -3.45 7.86 -6.43
CA LEU A 50 -2.65 7.13 -5.45
C LEU A 50 -1.85 8.09 -4.58
N ASP A 51 -1.91 7.88 -3.26
CA ASP A 51 -0.90 8.39 -2.34
C ASP A 51 0.31 7.45 -2.38
N ALA A 52 1.32 7.83 -3.16
CA ALA A 52 2.48 6.99 -3.39
C ALA A 52 3.30 6.73 -2.12
N ILE A 53 3.37 7.69 -1.20
CA ILE A 53 4.14 7.56 0.02
C ILE A 53 3.44 6.61 0.98
N GLN A 54 2.13 6.81 1.21
CA GLN A 54 1.34 5.93 2.06
C GLN A 54 1.36 4.48 1.56
N LEU A 55 1.24 4.28 0.24
CA LEU A 55 1.34 2.93 -0.34
C LEU A 55 2.71 2.28 -0.11
N VAL A 56 3.81 3.01 -0.27
CA VAL A 56 5.16 2.47 0.02
C VAL A 56 5.28 2.05 1.47
N VAL A 57 4.80 2.87 2.40
CA VAL A 57 4.84 2.59 3.84
C VAL A 57 4.04 1.32 4.14
N CYS A 58 2.76 1.27 3.76
CA CYS A 58 1.89 0.12 4.04
C CYS A 58 2.44 -1.19 3.45
N ILE A 59 2.91 -1.17 2.20
CA ILE A 59 3.47 -2.36 1.55
C ILE A 59 4.75 -2.83 2.24
N THR A 60 5.60 -1.89 2.68
CA THR A 60 6.83 -2.22 3.40
C THR A 60 6.53 -2.83 4.76
N GLU A 61 5.55 -2.31 5.48
CA GLU A 61 5.10 -2.84 6.78
C GLU A 61 4.51 -4.24 6.65
N LEU A 62 3.63 -4.47 5.66
CA LEU A 62 3.07 -5.79 5.39
C LEU A 62 4.17 -6.84 5.16
N ARG A 63 5.17 -6.52 4.34
CA ARG A 63 6.29 -7.43 4.07
C ARG A 63 7.14 -7.71 5.32
N LYS A 64 7.34 -6.71 6.17
CA LYS A 64 8.05 -6.90 7.45
C LYS A 64 7.29 -7.86 8.35
N LEU A 65 5.96 -7.77 8.39
CA LEU A 65 5.13 -8.69 9.16
C LEU A 65 5.21 -10.12 8.60
N GLU A 66 5.15 -10.32 7.28
CA GLU A 66 5.28 -11.64 6.66
C GLU A 66 6.65 -12.29 6.93
N ASN A 67 7.72 -11.50 6.83
CA ASN A 67 9.07 -11.99 7.10
C ASN A 67 9.32 -12.21 8.61
N GLY A 68 8.77 -11.36 9.46
CA GLY A 68 8.86 -11.49 10.92
C GLY A 68 8.04 -12.67 11.46
N GLN A 69 6.91 -13.00 10.82
CA GLN A 69 6.15 -14.21 11.13
C GLN A 69 6.85 -15.48 10.64
N SER A 70 7.54 -15.43 9.50
CA SER A 70 8.35 -16.57 9.03
C SER A 70 9.50 -16.90 9.98
N ALA A 71 10.10 -15.89 10.62
CA ALA A 71 11.21 -16.08 11.57
C ALA A 71 10.80 -16.70 12.93
N LEU A 72 9.50 -16.88 13.20
CA LEU A 72 8.99 -17.49 14.44
C LEU A 72 8.61 -18.98 14.29
N ILE A 73 8.77 -19.56 13.09
CA ILE A 73 8.41 -20.95 12.78
C ILE A 73 9.66 -21.82 12.49
N GLU A 74 10.87 -21.26 12.58
CA GLU A 74 12.13 -22.01 12.43
C GLU A 74 12.72 -22.47 13.76
#